data_AF-A0A956LE53-F1
#
_entry.id   AF-A0A956LE53-F1
#
_cell.length_a   1.000
_cell.length_b   1.000
_cell.length_c   1.000
_cell.angle_alpha   90.00
_cell.angle_beta   90.00
_cell.angle_gamma   90.00
#
_symmetry.space_group_name_H-M   'P 1'
#
loop_
_entity.id
_entity.type
_entity.pdbx_description
1 polymer ?
#
loop_
_entity_poly.entity_id
_entity_poly.type
_entity_poly.pdbx_seq_one_letter_code
_entity_poly.pdbx_strand_id
1 'polypeptide(L)'
;MAKTEIRSVRDLPFPELDRFTLLHLSPDRVDADLDNYGFGYGRLDAIALVEHAGDQRTRVVRDALVLALHAWDNAEPDAHDIELSFWLDDDEYYEEEDPDDDNLVVLAPLRLFLRKRLPELVADFNARAARAGAPPIADVVLALCNPFRAVIERPPGLVTPPIYYPIGNATSRMESDRAREVWDPDATLCLDAEEWLRLP
;
A
#
# COMPACT_ATOMS: atom_id res chain seq x y z
N MET A 1 14.84 21.40 2.10
CA MET A 1 14.16 21.21 3.41
C MET A 1 15.18 20.70 4.43
N ALA A 2 14.95 20.84 5.74
CA ALA A 2 15.85 20.22 6.73
C ALA A 2 15.70 18.70 6.61
N LYS A 3 16.78 17.95 6.30
CA LYS A 3 16.75 16.48 6.29
C LYS A 3 16.31 16.02 7.67
N THR A 4 15.12 15.42 7.75
CA THR A 4 14.61 14.84 9.01
C THR A 4 15.56 13.73 9.43
N GLU A 5 16.08 13.80 10.65
CA GLU A 5 16.96 12.76 11.16
C GLU A 5 16.17 11.48 11.39
N ILE A 6 16.49 10.41 10.66
CA ILE A 6 15.84 9.11 10.79
C ILE A 6 16.49 8.36 11.95
N ARG A 7 15.80 8.29 13.10
CA ARG A 7 16.27 7.57 14.30
C ARG A 7 15.54 6.25 14.52
N SER A 8 14.41 6.07 13.84
CA SER A 8 13.53 4.92 13.98
C SER A 8 12.63 4.75 12.76
N VAL A 9 11.96 3.61 12.66
CA VAL A 9 10.93 3.33 11.64
C VAL A 9 9.76 4.34 11.67
N ARG A 10 9.57 5.07 12.78
CA ARG A 10 8.60 6.17 12.88
C ARG A 10 9.00 7.42 12.11
N ASP A 11 10.28 7.58 11.83
CA ASP A 11 10.82 8.75 11.17
C ASP A 11 10.94 8.54 9.65
N LEU A 12 10.70 7.31 9.17
CA LEU A 12 10.69 7.00 7.74
C LEU A 12 9.59 7.79 7.02
N PRO A 13 9.88 8.32 5.82
CA PRO A 13 8.86 8.95 4.99
C PRO A 13 7.77 7.91 4.72
N PHE A 14 6.52 8.32 4.90
CA PHE A 14 5.35 7.51 4.57
C PHE A 14 4.20 8.50 4.41
N PRO A 15 4.06 9.14 3.25
CA PRO A 15 3.11 10.22 3.05
C PRO A 15 1.67 9.72 2.93
N GLU A 16 0.71 10.58 3.29
CA GLU A 16 -0.68 10.41 2.90
C GLU A 16 -0.83 10.83 1.44
N LEU A 17 -1.41 9.98 0.59
CA LEU A 17 -1.56 10.16 -0.85
C LEU A 17 -3.04 10.03 -1.26
N ASP A 18 -3.43 10.68 -2.35
CA ASP A 18 -4.74 10.41 -2.96
C ASP A 18 -4.77 9.01 -3.59
N ARG A 19 -5.97 8.49 -3.85
CA ARG A 19 -6.16 7.10 -4.29
C ARG A 19 -5.44 6.75 -5.61
N PHE A 20 -5.25 7.72 -6.50
CA PHE A 20 -4.63 7.49 -7.80
C PHE A 20 -3.12 7.46 -7.66
N THR A 21 -2.54 8.44 -6.98
CA THR A 21 -1.11 8.44 -6.68
C THR A 21 -0.71 7.26 -5.79
N LEU A 22 -1.51 6.92 -4.77
CA LEU A 22 -1.27 5.80 -3.86
C LEU A 22 -1.17 4.45 -4.59
N LEU A 23 -2.06 4.21 -5.54
CA LEU A 23 -2.14 2.95 -6.28
C LEU A 23 -1.45 3.02 -7.65
N HIS A 24 -0.76 4.13 -7.92
CA HIS A 24 -0.10 4.40 -9.18
C HIS A 24 -0.98 4.25 -10.42
N LEU A 25 -2.21 4.74 -10.30
CA LEU A 25 -3.19 4.75 -11.37
C LEU A 25 -3.28 6.17 -11.92
N SER A 26 -3.35 6.30 -13.23
CA SER A 26 -3.63 7.57 -13.89
C SER A 26 -4.71 7.37 -14.93
N PRO A 27 -5.86 8.07 -14.81
CA PRO A 27 -6.95 7.96 -15.78
C PRO A 27 -6.55 8.42 -17.18
N ASP A 28 -5.51 9.27 -17.27
CA ASP A 28 -5.02 9.84 -18.53
C ASP A 28 -3.87 9.02 -19.15
N ARG A 29 -3.37 7.99 -18.45
CA ARG A 29 -2.23 7.19 -18.94
C ARG A 29 -2.72 6.04 -19.82
N VAL A 30 -2.02 5.84 -20.94
CA VAL A 30 -2.36 4.84 -21.97
C VAL A 30 -1.80 3.44 -21.63
N ASP A 31 -0.63 3.38 -20.98
CA ASP A 31 0.08 2.14 -20.64
C ASP A 31 0.34 2.02 -19.14
N ALA A 32 0.62 0.79 -18.66
CA ALA A 32 1.05 0.56 -17.28
C ALA A 32 2.49 1.07 -17.08
N ASP A 33 2.76 1.64 -15.91
CA ASP A 33 4.10 2.03 -15.49
C ASP A 33 4.59 1.00 -14.49
N LEU A 34 5.58 0.23 -14.93
CA LEU A 34 6.10 -0.94 -14.24
C LEU A 34 7.26 -0.59 -13.30
N ASP A 35 7.76 0.64 -13.35
CA ASP A 35 8.99 1.07 -12.68
C ASP A 35 8.69 1.99 -11.47
N ASN A 36 7.47 1.92 -10.93
CA ASN A 36 7.11 2.74 -9.78
C ASN A 36 7.41 2.07 -8.44
N TYR A 37 8.23 2.77 -7.64
CA TYR A 37 8.65 2.40 -6.29
C TYR A 37 7.91 3.15 -5.19
N GLY A 38 6.82 3.86 -5.53
CA GLY A 38 6.05 4.67 -4.60
C GLY A 38 5.47 3.88 -3.42
N PHE A 39 5.55 4.48 -2.24
CA PHE A 39 4.98 3.97 -0.99
C PHE A 39 4.19 5.07 -0.29
N GLY A 40 3.19 4.69 0.51
CA GLY A 40 2.39 5.64 1.25
C GLY A 40 1.10 5.04 1.76
N TYR A 41 0.19 5.90 2.20
CA TYR A 41 -1.12 5.47 2.68
C TYR A 41 -2.23 6.42 2.26
N GLY A 42 -3.47 5.93 2.29
CA GLY A 42 -4.63 6.76 2.05
C GLY A 42 -5.92 6.07 2.46
N ARG A 43 -6.98 6.87 2.66
CA ARG A 43 -8.32 6.34 2.90
C ARG A 43 -9.04 6.15 1.57
N LEU A 44 -9.63 4.98 1.36
CA LEU A 44 -10.54 4.72 0.25
C LEU A 44 -11.93 4.35 0.79
N ASP A 45 -12.96 4.96 0.22
CA ASP A 45 -14.36 4.67 0.57
C ASP A 45 -14.75 3.23 0.19
N ALA A 46 -14.21 2.75 -0.93
CA ALA A 46 -14.32 1.36 -1.36
C ALA A 46 -13.09 0.94 -2.18
N ILE A 47 -12.68 -0.31 -2.00
CA ILE A 47 -11.68 -0.99 -2.82
C ILE A 47 -12.09 -2.45 -3.04
N ALA A 48 -11.96 -2.95 -4.27
CA ALA A 48 -12.26 -4.32 -4.60
C ALA A 48 -10.99 -5.18 -4.52
N LEU A 49 -10.99 -6.18 -3.64
CA LEU A 49 -9.95 -7.21 -3.56
C LEU A 49 -10.35 -8.37 -4.47
N VAL A 50 -9.54 -8.62 -5.49
CA VAL A 50 -9.76 -9.66 -6.49
C VAL A 50 -8.75 -10.78 -6.26
N GLU A 51 -9.25 -11.98 -6.00
CA GLU A 51 -8.49 -13.20 -5.77
C GLU A 51 -8.56 -14.08 -7.02
N HIS A 52 -7.40 -14.56 -7.48
CA HIS A 52 -7.25 -15.39 -8.68
C HIS A 52 -6.96 -16.86 -8.38
N ALA A 53 -6.74 -17.24 -7.12
CA ALA A 53 -6.56 -18.63 -6.71
C ALA A 53 -7.87 -19.44 -6.84
N GLY A 54 -7.91 -20.30 -7.86
CA GLY A 54 -9.07 -21.14 -8.17
C GLY A 54 -10.15 -20.37 -8.93
N ASP A 55 -11.40 -20.42 -8.46
CA ASP A 55 -12.47 -19.58 -9.00
C ASP A 55 -12.27 -18.12 -8.56
N GLN A 56 -12.33 -17.20 -9.53
CA GLN A 56 -12.16 -15.78 -9.27
C GLN A 56 -13.17 -15.30 -8.21
N ARG A 57 -12.66 -14.71 -7.13
CA ARG A 57 -13.46 -14.16 -6.03
C ARG A 57 -13.21 -12.67 -5.89
N THR A 58 -14.27 -11.91 -5.65
CA THR A 58 -14.17 -10.46 -5.43
C THR A 58 -14.81 -10.09 -4.11
N ARG A 59 -14.08 -9.32 -3.30
CA ARG A 59 -14.57 -8.75 -2.03
C ARG A 59 -14.41 -7.23 -2.09
N VAL A 60 -15.50 -6.50 -1.86
CA VAL A 60 -15.44 -5.05 -1.67
C VAL A 60 -15.20 -4.76 -0.19
N VAL A 61 -14.11 -4.05 0.10
CA VAL A 61 -13.78 -3.51 1.42
C VAL A 61 -14.13 -2.03 1.42
N ARG A 62 -14.75 -1.53 2.49
CA ARG A 62 -15.22 -0.14 2.60
C ARG A 62 -14.54 0.58 3.74
N ASP A 63 -14.48 1.91 3.67
CA ASP A 63 -13.87 2.76 4.71
C ASP A 63 -12.46 2.27 5.09
N ALA A 64 -11.67 1.93 4.08
CA ALA A 64 -10.41 1.23 4.22
C ALA A 64 -9.25 2.20 4.37
N LEU A 65 -8.32 1.88 5.27
CA LEU A 65 -6.98 2.45 5.26
C LEU A 65 -6.08 1.56 4.40
N VAL A 66 -5.68 2.06 3.24
CA VAL A 66 -4.83 1.33 2.29
C VAL A 66 -3.38 1.78 2.48
N LEU A 67 -2.47 0.82 2.60
CA LEU A 67 -1.03 1.04 2.69
C LEU A 67 -0.39 0.45 1.43
N ALA A 68 0.21 1.29 0.59
CA ALA A 68 1.06 0.86 -0.51
C ALA A 68 2.48 0.67 0.03
N LEU A 69 2.99 -0.56 -0.05
CA LEU A 69 4.29 -0.95 0.49
C LEU A 69 5.05 -1.76 -0.56
N HIS A 70 6.34 -1.48 -0.68
CA HIS A 70 7.23 -2.21 -1.55
C HIS A 70 8.17 -3.08 -0.71
N ALA A 71 8.12 -4.39 -0.92
CA ALA A 71 9.08 -5.30 -0.32
C ALA A 71 10.37 -5.31 -1.14
N TRP A 72 11.51 -5.48 -0.48
CA TRP A 72 12.80 -5.61 -1.14
C TRP A 72 12.85 -6.88 -1.99
N ASP A 73 13.28 -6.75 -3.25
CA ASP A 73 13.22 -7.79 -4.29
C ASP A 73 14.02 -9.08 -4.00
N ASN A 74 14.82 -9.10 -2.93
CA ASN A 74 15.68 -10.24 -2.58
C ASN A 74 15.27 -10.94 -1.27
N ALA A 75 13.99 -10.93 -0.90
CA ALA A 75 13.54 -11.70 0.26
C ALA A 75 13.46 -13.20 -0.06
N GLU A 76 13.75 -14.04 0.94
CA GLU A 76 13.53 -15.48 0.84
C GLU A 76 12.01 -15.77 0.75
N PRO A 77 11.55 -16.64 -0.17
CA PRO A 77 10.17 -17.10 -0.19
C PRO A 77 9.72 -17.69 1.14
N ASP A 78 8.45 -17.48 1.49
CA ASP A 78 7.82 -17.99 2.72
C ASP A 78 8.47 -17.49 4.03
N ALA A 79 9.27 -16.42 3.98
CA ALA A 79 9.83 -15.81 5.16
C ALA A 79 8.72 -15.32 6.12
N HIS A 80 8.95 -15.48 7.42
CA HIS A 80 8.05 -14.99 8.48
C HIS A 80 8.02 -13.45 8.59
N ASP A 81 8.87 -12.76 7.83
CA ASP A 81 8.95 -11.31 7.76
C ASP A 81 9.67 -10.93 6.47
N ILE A 82 9.32 -9.78 5.90
CA ILE A 82 9.98 -9.23 4.70
C ILE A 82 10.52 -7.84 5.01
N GLU A 83 11.55 -7.43 4.30
CA GLU A 83 12.08 -6.07 4.39
C GLU A 83 11.31 -5.16 3.44
N LEU A 84 10.89 -4.00 3.95
CA LEU A 84 10.27 -2.94 3.17
C LEU A 84 11.33 -1.93 2.75
N SER A 85 11.22 -1.47 1.51
CA SER A 85 12.11 -0.46 0.92
C SER A 85 11.49 0.93 1.05
N PHE A 86 12.27 1.88 1.58
CA PHE A 86 11.90 3.29 1.66
C PHE A 86 13.01 4.14 1.01
N TRP A 87 12.72 4.70 -0.15
CA TRP A 87 13.58 5.65 -0.84
C TRP A 87 13.53 7.01 -0.12
N LEU A 88 14.70 7.60 0.13
CA LEU A 88 14.84 8.83 0.93
C LEU A 88 15.13 10.09 0.10
N ASP A 89 15.36 9.96 -1.19
CA ASP A 89 15.60 11.12 -2.04
C ASP A 89 14.26 11.72 -2.47
N ASP A 90 14.04 12.97 -2.04
CA ASP A 90 12.84 13.78 -2.31
C ASP A 90 12.91 14.45 -3.71
N ASP A 91 14.09 14.46 -4.32
CA ASP A 91 14.40 15.15 -5.57
C ASP A 91 14.81 14.09 -6.61
N GLU A 92 14.20 14.12 -7.80
CA GLU A 92 14.53 13.29 -8.98
C GLU A 92 13.87 11.89 -9.07
N TYR A 93 12.53 11.88 -9.03
CA TYR A 93 11.75 10.77 -9.63
C TYR A 93 11.90 10.64 -11.17
N TYR A 94 12.69 11.51 -11.85
CA TYR A 94 12.75 11.60 -13.32
C TYR A 94 14.02 12.24 -13.94
N GLU A 95 15.18 12.30 -13.27
CA GLU A 95 16.41 12.70 -13.96
C GLU A 95 17.24 11.47 -14.36
N GLU A 96 17.83 11.55 -15.55
CA GLU A 96 18.56 10.47 -16.23
C GLU A 96 19.51 9.77 -15.26
N GLU A 97 19.52 8.42 -15.22
CA GLU A 97 20.41 7.60 -14.36
C GLU A 97 21.82 8.21 -14.28
N ASP A 98 22.09 9.03 -13.25
CA ASP A 98 23.43 9.42 -12.92
C ASP A 98 24.05 8.18 -12.28
N PRO A 99 25.08 7.56 -12.87
CA PRO A 99 25.72 6.39 -12.30
C PRO A 99 26.35 6.66 -10.92
N ASP A 100 26.43 7.92 -10.49
CA ASP A 100 26.90 8.34 -9.18
C ASP A 100 25.75 8.66 -8.17
N ASP A 101 24.47 8.58 -8.56
CA ASP A 101 23.34 8.78 -7.64
C ASP A 101 23.00 7.48 -6.90
N ASP A 102 23.61 7.31 -5.73
CA ASP A 102 23.31 6.23 -4.81
C ASP A 102 21.89 6.46 -4.23
N ASN A 103 20.86 5.95 -4.92
CA ASN A 103 19.49 5.87 -4.43
C ASN A 103 19.48 5.44 -2.96
N LEU A 104 19.20 6.36 -2.04
CA LEU A 104 19.31 6.07 -0.62
C LEU A 104 18.06 5.30 -0.16
N VAL A 105 18.18 3.97 -0.14
CA VAL A 105 17.12 3.08 0.34
C VAL A 105 17.36 2.68 1.79
N VAL A 106 16.36 2.88 2.65
CA VAL A 106 16.32 2.31 3.99
C VAL A 106 15.42 1.09 4.00
N LEU A 107 15.97 -0.02 4.50
CA LEU A 107 15.23 -1.26 4.71
C LEU A 107 14.66 -1.30 6.13
N ALA A 108 13.39 -1.65 6.27
CA ALA A 108 12.75 -1.88 7.56
C ALA A 108 11.92 -3.16 7.54
N PRO A 109 12.03 -4.04 8.55
CA PRO A 109 11.20 -5.23 8.61
C PRO A 109 9.71 -4.86 8.68
N LEU A 110 8.87 -5.49 7.85
CA LEU A 110 7.43 -5.24 7.78
C LEU A 110 6.78 -5.36 9.16
N ARG A 111 7.10 -6.40 9.94
CA ARG A 111 6.55 -6.56 11.29
C ARG A 111 6.90 -5.38 12.20
N LEU A 112 8.09 -4.80 12.05
CA LEU A 112 8.52 -3.66 12.86
C LEU A 112 7.78 -2.40 12.44
N PHE A 113 7.64 -2.19 11.13
CA PHE A 113 6.86 -1.11 10.55
C PHE A 113 5.40 -1.16 11.01
N LEU A 114 4.71 -2.28 10.81
CA LEU A 114 3.32 -2.43 11.21
C LEU A 114 3.15 -2.24 12.72
N ARG A 115 4.05 -2.78 13.55
CA ARG A 115 4.02 -2.60 15.01
C ARG A 115 4.17 -1.14 15.44
N LYS A 116 4.97 -0.34 14.73
CA LYS A 116 5.32 1.02 15.15
C LYS A 116 4.47 2.09 14.50
N ARG A 117 4.05 1.91 13.24
CA ARG A 117 3.33 2.91 12.43
C ARG A 117 1.83 2.66 12.36
N LEU A 118 1.40 1.42 12.12
CA LEU A 118 -0.01 1.15 11.80
C LEU A 118 -0.98 1.61 12.92
N PRO A 119 -0.72 1.36 14.22
CA PRO A 119 -1.58 1.88 15.28
C PRO A 119 -1.70 3.40 15.30
N GLU A 120 -0.62 4.11 14.98
CA GLU A 120 -0.58 5.58 14.97
C GLU A 120 -1.38 6.13 13.78
N LEU A 121 -1.22 5.52 12.60
CA LEU A 121 -1.98 5.88 11.41
C LEU A 121 -3.49 5.68 11.62
N VAL A 122 -3.88 4.51 12.15
CA VAL A 122 -5.29 4.20 12.45
C VAL A 122 -5.86 5.19 13.47
N ALA A 123 -5.11 5.51 14.54
CA ALA A 123 -5.55 6.44 15.56
C ALA A 123 -5.72 7.87 15.01
N ASP A 124 -4.76 8.36 14.21
CA ASP A 124 -4.84 9.68 13.59
C ASP A 124 -6.04 9.80 12.63
N PHE A 125 -6.23 8.82 11.74
CA PHE A 125 -7.38 8.80 10.84
C PHE A 125 -8.70 8.79 11.57
N ASN A 126 -8.84 7.94 12.59
CA ASN A 126 -10.07 7.87 13.36
C ASN A 126 -10.35 9.18 14.11
N ALA A 127 -9.30 9.83 14.62
CA ALA A 127 -9.45 11.15 15.24
C ALA A 127 -9.87 12.23 14.24
N ARG A 128 -9.31 12.22 13.01
CA ARG A 128 -9.73 13.12 11.91
C ARG A 128 -11.16 12.83 11.45
N ALA A 129 -11.52 11.58 11.24
CA ALA A 129 -12.86 11.15 10.82
C ALA A 129 -13.91 11.58 11.85
N ALA A 130 -13.63 11.38 13.15
CA ALA A 130 -14.52 11.82 14.23
C ALA A 130 -14.75 13.34 14.21
N ARG A 131 -13.70 14.15 13.95
CA ARG A 131 -13.84 15.61 13.81
C ARG A 131 -14.65 16.02 12.59
N ALA A 132 -14.59 15.24 11.51
CA ALA A 132 -15.31 15.49 10.26
C ALA A 132 -16.74 14.89 10.24
N GLY A 133 -17.15 14.12 11.25
CA GLY A 133 -18.41 13.39 11.24
C GLY A 133 -18.43 12.19 10.28
N ALA A 134 -17.26 11.69 9.88
CA ALA A 134 -17.10 10.53 9.02
C ALA A 134 -16.95 9.23 9.85
N PRO A 135 -17.29 8.05 9.29
CA PRO A 135 -17.11 6.79 10.00
C PRO A 135 -15.62 6.46 10.23
N PRO A 136 -15.28 5.76 11.33
CA PRO A 136 -13.91 5.30 11.57
C PRO A 136 -13.48 4.32 10.47
N ILE A 137 -12.17 4.09 10.37
CA ILE A 137 -11.61 3.04 9.51
C ILE A 137 -12.20 1.69 9.93
N ALA A 138 -12.80 0.99 8.98
CA ALA A 138 -13.40 -0.32 9.20
C ALA A 138 -12.40 -1.45 8.96
N ASP A 139 -11.47 -1.25 8.01
CA ASP A 139 -10.52 -2.27 7.54
C ASP A 139 -9.17 -1.62 7.15
N VAL A 140 -8.09 -2.39 7.27
CA VAL A 140 -6.78 -2.05 6.72
C VAL A 140 -6.48 -2.97 5.55
N VAL A 141 -5.93 -2.44 4.47
CA VAL A 141 -5.49 -3.20 3.29
C VAL A 141 -4.01 -2.92 3.04
N LEU A 142 -3.19 -3.97 2.99
CA LEU A 142 -1.80 -3.88 2.58
C LEU A 142 -1.72 -4.18 1.08
N ALA A 143 -1.47 -3.15 0.26
CA ALA A 143 -1.12 -3.31 -1.15
C ALA A 143 0.40 -3.54 -1.23
N LEU A 144 0.80 -4.82 -1.23
CA LEU A 144 2.20 -5.24 -1.20
C LEU A 144 2.72 -5.57 -2.61
N CYS A 145 3.81 -4.93 -3.02
CA CYS A 145 4.62 -5.39 -4.13
C CYS A 145 5.65 -6.41 -3.62
N ASN A 146 5.81 -7.52 -4.34
CA ASN A 146 6.77 -8.59 -4.05
C ASN A 146 6.73 -9.15 -2.62
N PRO A 147 5.57 -9.57 -2.07
CA PRO A 147 5.55 -10.08 -0.69
C PRO A 147 6.14 -11.50 -0.53
N PHE A 148 6.60 -12.16 -1.60
CA PHE A 148 7.23 -13.49 -1.56
C PHE A 148 6.44 -14.56 -0.77
N ARG A 149 5.10 -14.47 -0.77
CA ARG A 149 4.19 -15.31 0.02
C ARG A 149 4.39 -15.23 1.54
N ALA A 150 4.96 -14.13 2.03
CA ALA A 150 5.21 -13.91 3.45
C ALA A 150 3.92 -14.01 4.27
N VAL A 151 4.01 -14.73 5.39
CA VAL A 151 2.89 -14.89 6.32
C VAL A 151 2.95 -13.77 7.35
N ILE A 152 2.04 -12.82 7.24
CA ILE A 152 2.02 -11.62 8.09
C ILE A 152 1.26 -11.91 9.39
N GLU A 153 1.87 -11.52 10.51
CA GLU A 153 1.25 -11.58 11.83
C GLU A 153 0.60 -10.25 12.21
N ARG A 154 -0.46 -10.33 13.03
CA ARG A 154 -1.14 -9.14 13.55
C ARG A 154 -0.19 -8.36 14.47
N PRO A 155 -0.04 -7.03 14.29
CA PRO A 155 0.75 -6.22 15.19
C PRO A 155 0.22 -6.27 16.64
N PRO A 156 1.09 -6.49 17.64
CA PRO A 156 0.66 -6.56 19.03
C PRO A 156 0.03 -5.24 19.46
N GLY A 157 -1.13 -5.31 20.10
CA GLY A 157 -1.87 -4.13 20.59
C GLY A 157 -2.84 -3.51 19.57
N LEU A 158 -2.80 -3.91 18.29
CA LEU A 158 -3.80 -3.51 17.30
C LEU A 158 -4.92 -4.55 17.27
N VAL A 159 -5.98 -4.35 18.06
CA VAL A 159 -7.13 -5.28 18.15
C VAL A 159 -8.08 -5.11 16.95
N THR A 160 -8.24 -3.89 16.47
CA THR A 160 -9.11 -3.49 15.35
C THR A 160 -8.41 -2.36 14.60
N PRO A 161 -8.61 -2.20 13.28
CA PRO A 161 -9.45 -3.00 12.37
C PRO A 161 -8.83 -4.34 11.92
N PRO A 162 -9.60 -5.19 11.20
CA PRO A 162 -9.08 -6.31 10.41
C PRO A 162 -8.02 -5.85 9.41
N ILE A 163 -7.09 -6.74 9.07
CA ILE A 163 -6.03 -6.45 8.10
C ILE A 163 -6.14 -7.44 6.94
N TYR A 164 -6.33 -6.93 5.73
CA TYR A 164 -6.23 -7.68 4.50
C TYR A 164 -4.83 -7.56 3.93
N TYR A 165 -4.26 -8.69 3.50
CA TYR A 165 -2.96 -8.71 2.84
C TYR A 165 -2.92 -9.79 1.76
N PRO A 166 -2.14 -9.57 0.69
CA PRO A 166 -2.07 -10.48 -0.43
C PRO A 166 -1.06 -11.61 -0.16
N ILE A 167 -1.34 -12.79 -0.72
CA ILE A 167 -0.33 -13.76 -1.13
C ILE A 167 0.01 -13.44 -2.59
N GLY A 168 1.31 -13.34 -2.88
CA GLY A 168 1.78 -12.83 -4.18
C GLY A 168 1.56 -11.32 -4.33
N ASN A 169 1.89 -10.78 -5.50
CA ASN A 169 1.84 -9.34 -5.74
C ASN A 169 0.41 -8.81 -5.70
N ALA A 170 0.21 -7.67 -5.03
CA ALA A 170 -0.99 -6.87 -5.21
C ALA A 170 -0.79 -5.93 -6.41
N THR A 171 -1.57 -6.15 -7.47
CA THR A 171 -1.55 -5.30 -8.66
C THR A 171 -2.80 -4.42 -8.67
N SER A 172 -2.63 -3.12 -8.82
CA SER A 172 -3.73 -2.18 -8.94
C SER A 172 -4.29 -2.13 -10.36
N ARG A 173 -5.60 -1.92 -10.49
CA ARG A 173 -6.23 -1.59 -11.78
C ARG A 173 -7.45 -0.70 -11.59
N MET A 174 -7.77 0.05 -12.64
CA MET A 174 -9.06 0.71 -12.82
C MET A 174 -10.01 -0.20 -13.59
N GLU A 175 -11.31 0.02 -13.43
CA GLU A 175 -12.29 -0.54 -14.35
C GLU A 175 -12.58 0.49 -15.45
N SER A 176 -12.80 0.00 -16.66
CA SER A 176 -13.27 0.83 -17.74
C SER A 176 -14.76 1.13 -17.58
N ASP A 177 -15.22 2.17 -18.27
CA ASP A 177 -16.63 2.50 -18.34
C ASP A 177 -17.45 1.32 -18.92
N ARG A 178 -18.78 1.43 -18.87
CA ARG A 178 -19.65 0.34 -19.35
C ARG A 178 -19.43 -0.03 -20.82
N ALA A 179 -18.94 0.92 -21.64
CA ALA A 179 -18.61 0.70 -23.04
C ALA A 179 -17.21 0.10 -23.24
N ARG A 180 -16.37 0.10 -22.19
CA ARG A 180 -14.95 -0.28 -22.18
C ARG A 180 -14.09 0.60 -23.07
N GLU A 181 -14.51 1.85 -23.28
CA GLU A 181 -13.86 2.80 -24.19
C GLU A 181 -12.85 3.68 -23.47
N VAL A 182 -13.11 4.02 -22.20
CA VAL A 182 -12.24 4.85 -21.35
C VAL A 182 -12.20 4.33 -19.92
N TRP A 183 -11.17 4.72 -19.16
CA TRP A 183 -11.14 4.47 -17.72
C TRP A 183 -12.23 5.29 -17.02
N ASP A 184 -12.99 4.67 -16.13
CA ASP A 184 -13.98 5.36 -15.31
C ASP A 184 -13.29 5.82 -14.01
N PRO A 185 -12.99 7.13 -13.84
CA PRO A 185 -12.34 7.62 -12.63
C PRO A 185 -13.23 7.46 -11.39
N ASP A 186 -14.54 7.28 -11.54
CA ASP A 186 -15.47 7.09 -10.44
C ASP A 186 -15.68 5.60 -10.10
N ALA A 187 -15.13 4.69 -10.90
CA ALA A 187 -15.18 3.27 -10.62
C ALA A 187 -14.44 2.90 -9.32
N THR A 188 -14.86 1.78 -8.73
CA THR A 188 -14.16 1.21 -7.58
C THR A 188 -12.81 0.67 -8.06
N LEU A 189 -11.73 1.15 -7.45
CA LEU A 189 -10.38 0.66 -7.74
C LEU A 189 -10.25 -0.80 -7.29
N CYS A 190 -9.48 -1.59 -8.03
CA CYS A 190 -9.25 -2.99 -7.71
C CYS A 190 -7.78 -3.24 -7.33
N LEU A 191 -7.58 -4.19 -6.42
CA LEU A 191 -6.30 -4.85 -6.18
C LEU A 191 -6.44 -6.33 -6.47
N ASP A 192 -5.69 -6.80 -7.44
CA ASP A 192 -5.59 -8.20 -7.85
C ASP A 192 -4.45 -8.88 -7.09
N ALA A 193 -4.67 -10.09 -6.57
CA ALA A 193 -3.64 -10.93 -5.96
C ALA A 193 -3.93 -12.42 -6.20
N GLU A 194 -2.95 -13.29 -5.94
CA GLU A 194 -3.17 -14.74 -5.96
C GLU A 194 -4.26 -15.11 -4.94
N GLU A 195 -4.07 -14.70 -3.69
CA GLU A 195 -5.02 -14.89 -2.60
C GLU A 195 -5.04 -13.67 -1.67
N TRP A 196 -6.20 -13.36 -1.08
CA TRP A 196 -6.33 -12.32 -0.06
C TRP A 196 -6.62 -12.94 1.31
N LEU A 197 -5.62 -12.88 2.20
CA LEU A 197 -5.76 -13.31 3.59
C LEU A 197 -6.30 -12.19 4.46
N ARG A 198 -6.92 -12.57 5.59
CA ARG A 198 -7.51 -11.65 6.56
C ARG A 198 -7.04 -11.98 7.96
N LEU A 199 -6.37 -11.03 8.60
CA LEU A 199 -6.13 -11.06 10.04
C LEU A 199 -7.34 -10.45 10.75
N PRO A 200 -8.00 -11.20 11.66
CA PRO A 200 -9.22 -10.76 12.33
C PRO A 200 -8.97 -9.59 13.25
#